data_AF-A0A8D8A6Q6-F1
#
_entry.id   AF-A0A8D8A6Q6-F1
#
_cell.length_a   1.000
_cell.length_b   1.000
_cell.length_c   1.000
_cell.angle_alpha   90.00
_cell.angle_beta   90.00
_cell.angle_gamma   90.00
#
_symmetry.space_group_name_H-M   'P 1'
#
loop_
_entity.id
_entity.type
_entity.pdbx_description
1 polymer ?
#
loop_
_entity_poly.entity_id
_entity_poly.type
_entity_poly.pdbx_seq_one_letter_code
_entity_poly.pdbx_strand_id
1 'polypeptide(L)'
;MVSNSTKFHGLLQRPYEPVFLPKSGGQVYFDVPDSYLTDRYRPLGQSLQNRFGSNVQTRIPVQNIATPDIGFAQSAVDRRGGFSVFNTAHRQAAGRLIELFLNQSNPDQLCAVAAFCRDRLNGPLFQYALSVALQHRPDTTDVPIPSFLELFPDRFIDPTVIPQMQEEGQIINQGDRFFPYNHITPYWGMGPGT
;
A
#
# COMPACT_ATOMS: atom_id res chain seq x y z
N MET A 1 -21.00 -4.72 8.55
CA MET A 1 -19.64 -5.29 8.38
C MET A 1 -18.86 -4.34 7.48
N VAL A 2 -17.56 -4.15 7.69
CA VAL A 2 -16.72 -3.32 6.82
C VAL A 2 -16.60 -3.99 5.45
N SER A 3 -16.77 -3.23 4.36
CA SER A 3 -16.71 -3.76 2.99
C SER A 3 -15.31 -4.27 2.65
N ASN A 4 -15.23 -5.23 1.72
CA ASN A 4 -13.95 -5.76 1.23
C ASN A 4 -13.13 -4.64 0.56
N SER A 5 -13.79 -3.77 -0.21
CA SER A 5 -13.18 -2.58 -0.80
C SER A 5 -12.45 -1.72 0.25
N THR A 6 -13.08 -1.39 1.38
CA THR A 6 -12.43 -0.59 2.44
C THR A 6 -11.23 -1.32 3.07
N LYS A 7 -11.33 -2.64 3.29
CA LYS A 7 -10.22 -3.44 3.85
C LYS A 7 -9.02 -3.44 2.91
N PHE A 8 -9.22 -3.80 1.66
CA PHE A 8 -8.11 -3.95 0.72
C PHE A 8 -7.56 -2.59 0.26
N HIS A 9 -8.37 -1.54 0.16
CA HIS A 9 -7.87 -0.18 -0.05
C HIS A 9 -6.98 0.28 1.12
N GLY A 10 -7.29 -0.13 2.36
CA GLY A 10 -6.41 0.02 3.53
C GLY A 10 -5.01 -0.58 3.32
N LEU A 11 -4.96 -1.73 2.63
CA LEU A 11 -3.73 -2.48 2.34
C LEU A 11 -3.04 -2.08 1.03
N LEU A 12 -3.74 -1.41 0.11
CA LEU A 12 -3.24 -0.93 -1.17
C LEU A 12 -3.01 0.58 -1.14
N GLN A 13 -2.25 1.05 -0.14
CA GLN A 13 -1.83 2.45 -0.06
C GLN A 13 -0.56 2.55 0.75
N ARG A 14 0.24 3.58 0.50
CA ARG A 14 1.44 3.95 1.29
C ARG A 14 2.29 2.72 1.67
N PRO A 15 2.95 2.06 0.70
CA PRO A 15 3.49 0.69 0.86
C PRO A 15 4.48 0.53 2.01
N TYR A 16 5.20 1.59 2.38
CA TYR A 16 6.21 1.55 3.43
C TYR A 16 5.69 1.93 4.83
N GLU A 17 4.46 2.43 4.92
CA GLU A 17 3.82 2.69 6.21
C GLU A 17 3.25 1.39 6.81
N PRO A 18 3.62 1.07 8.07
CA PRO A 18 3.12 -0.11 8.77
C PRO A 18 1.60 -0.20 8.83
N VAL A 19 1.07 -1.42 8.94
CA VAL A 19 -0.39 -1.66 8.90
C VAL A 19 -1.13 -1.07 10.10
N PHE A 20 -0.47 -0.98 11.27
CA PHE A 20 -1.03 -0.42 12.51
C PHE A 20 -1.11 1.11 12.53
N LEU A 21 -0.66 1.80 11.47
CA LEU A 21 -0.89 3.24 11.33
C LEU A 21 -2.26 3.52 10.70
N PRO A 22 -2.93 4.63 11.06
CA PRO A 22 -4.20 5.00 10.46
C PRO A 22 -4.09 5.16 8.93
N LYS A 23 -5.06 4.61 8.21
CA LYS A 23 -5.15 4.53 6.75
C LYS A 23 -6.26 5.43 6.24
N SER A 24 -6.23 5.73 4.94
CA SER A 24 -7.26 6.55 4.26
C SER A 24 -7.47 7.90 4.96
N GLY A 25 -6.39 8.65 5.18
CA GLY A 25 -6.46 9.97 5.83
C GLY A 25 -6.82 9.94 7.32
N GLY A 26 -6.64 8.80 8.01
CA GLY A 26 -6.95 8.66 9.43
C GLY A 26 -8.31 8.05 9.74
N GLN A 27 -9.09 7.69 8.71
CA GLN A 27 -10.45 7.18 8.87
C GLN A 27 -10.49 5.68 9.19
N VAL A 28 -9.49 4.91 8.75
CA VAL A 28 -9.48 3.45 8.84
C VAL A 28 -8.30 2.98 9.70
N TYR A 29 -8.54 2.09 10.65
CA TYR A 29 -7.49 1.49 11.50
C TYR A 29 -7.63 -0.02 11.54
N PHE A 30 -6.52 -0.72 11.35
CA PHE A 30 -6.43 -2.17 11.49
C PHE A 30 -6.07 -2.51 12.94
N ASP A 31 -6.99 -3.18 13.62
CA ASP A 31 -6.76 -3.71 14.96
C ASP A 31 -6.07 -5.07 14.82
N VAL A 32 -4.74 -5.04 14.84
CA VAL A 32 -3.88 -6.20 14.63
C VAL A 32 -3.39 -6.80 15.95
N PRO A 33 -3.30 -8.14 16.06
CA PRO A 33 -2.65 -8.79 17.20
C PRO A 33 -1.17 -8.43 17.33
N ASP A 34 -0.61 -8.51 18.54
CA ASP A 34 0.81 -8.24 18.79
C ASP A 34 1.77 -9.14 17.99
N SER A 35 1.32 -10.34 17.59
CA SER A 35 2.08 -11.26 16.73
C SER A 35 2.35 -10.68 15.33
N TYR A 36 1.53 -9.73 14.88
CA TYR A 36 1.69 -9.06 13.59
C TYR A 36 2.73 -7.95 13.64
N LEU A 37 3.04 -7.42 14.83
CA LEU A 37 4.08 -6.43 14.99
C LEU A 37 5.46 -7.07 14.73
N THR A 38 6.26 -6.40 13.91
CA THR A 38 7.67 -6.76 13.73
C THR A 38 8.43 -6.58 15.04
N ASP A 39 9.55 -7.26 15.21
CA ASP A 39 10.33 -7.26 16.47
C ASP A 39 10.67 -5.86 16.99
N ARG A 40 10.89 -4.90 16.07
CA ARG A 40 11.13 -3.48 16.38
C ARG A 40 9.97 -2.80 17.12
N TYR A 41 8.72 -3.16 16.80
CA TYR A 41 7.52 -2.47 17.29
C TYR A 41 6.77 -3.26 18.35
N ARG A 42 7.06 -4.56 18.51
CA ARG A 42 6.44 -5.43 19.52
C ARG A 42 6.53 -4.87 20.94
N PRO A 43 7.66 -4.30 21.41
CA PRO A 43 7.73 -3.70 22.75
C PRO A 43 6.84 -2.47 22.94
N LEU A 44 6.38 -1.84 21.84
CA LEU A 44 5.59 -0.61 21.84
C LEU A 44 4.10 -0.85 21.56
N GLY A 45 3.64 -2.11 21.47
CA GLY A 45 2.30 -2.47 21.00
C GLY A 45 1.17 -1.69 21.69
N GLN A 46 1.15 -1.70 23.03
CA GLN A 46 0.13 -0.99 23.81
C GLN A 46 0.17 0.53 23.59
N SER A 47 1.37 1.13 23.55
CA SER A 47 1.52 2.58 23.30
C SER A 47 1.08 2.96 21.88
N LEU A 48 1.36 2.12 20.88
CA LEU A 48 0.92 2.33 19.50
C LEU A 48 -0.60 2.23 19.39
N GLN A 49 -1.21 1.24 20.04
CA GLN A 49 -2.67 1.07 20.04
C GLN A 49 -3.38 2.26 20.72
N ASN A 50 -2.85 2.76 21.84
CA ASN A 50 -3.39 3.95 22.50
C ASN A 50 -3.28 5.21 21.62
N ARG A 51 -2.15 5.37 20.92
CA ARG A 51 -1.88 6.56 20.09
C ARG A 51 -2.68 6.57 18.79
N PHE A 52 -2.80 5.43 18.13
CA PHE A 52 -3.34 5.33 16.77
C PHE A 52 -4.71 4.64 16.68
N GLY A 53 -5.10 3.88 17.70
CA GLY A 53 -6.39 3.20 17.77
C GLY A 53 -7.51 4.04 18.41
N SER A 54 -7.19 5.21 18.97
CA SER A 54 -8.15 6.15 19.58
C SER A 54 -8.78 7.06 18.52
N ASN A 55 -10.08 7.36 18.66
CA ASN A 55 -10.84 8.28 17.79
C ASN A 55 -10.88 7.92 16.29
N VAL A 56 -10.85 6.62 15.96
CA VAL A 56 -10.94 6.17 14.58
C VAL A 56 -12.39 5.96 14.16
N GLN A 57 -12.74 6.40 12.94
CA GLN A 57 -14.08 6.24 12.39
C GLN A 57 -14.41 4.77 12.09
N THR A 58 -13.50 4.05 11.44
CA THR A 58 -13.68 2.66 11.04
C THR A 58 -12.56 1.78 11.59
N ARG A 59 -12.91 0.81 12.44
CA ARG A 59 -11.99 -0.19 12.96
C ARG A 59 -12.18 -1.52 12.24
N ILE A 60 -11.09 -2.07 11.71
CA ILE A 60 -11.06 -3.37 11.03
C ILE A 60 -10.37 -4.36 11.96
N PRO A 61 -11.12 -5.27 12.61
CA PRO A 61 -10.50 -6.32 13.42
C PRO A 61 -9.79 -7.33 12.51
N VAL A 62 -8.50 -7.55 12.75
CA VAL A 62 -7.72 -8.55 12.01
C VAL A 62 -7.65 -9.83 12.82
N GLN A 63 -8.02 -10.94 12.18
CA GLN A 63 -8.03 -12.24 12.84
C GLN A 63 -6.61 -12.68 13.20
N ASN A 64 -6.45 -13.34 14.34
CA ASN A 64 -5.20 -14.02 14.65
C ASN A 64 -5.13 -15.31 13.82
N ILE A 65 -4.04 -15.47 13.06
CA ILE A 65 -3.85 -16.60 12.14
C ILE A 65 -2.57 -17.35 12.51
N ALA A 66 -2.45 -18.59 12.04
CA ALA A 66 -1.16 -19.26 12.02
C ALA A 66 -0.19 -18.48 11.13
N THR A 67 1.04 -18.28 11.61
CA THR A 67 2.07 -17.54 10.90
C THR A 67 2.34 -18.17 9.53
N PRO A 68 2.07 -17.47 8.41
CA PRO A 68 2.39 -17.99 7.09
C PRO A 68 3.91 -18.04 6.90
N ASP A 69 4.40 -19.09 6.23
CA ASP A 69 5.79 -19.11 5.77
C ASP A 69 5.98 -18.11 4.64
N ILE A 70 6.80 -17.10 4.87
CA ILE A 70 7.13 -16.04 3.92
C ILE A 70 8.65 -15.92 3.69
N GLY A 71 9.43 -16.89 4.18
CA GLY A 71 10.90 -16.87 4.08
C GLY A 71 11.39 -16.85 2.63
N PHE A 72 10.63 -17.46 1.72
CA PHE A 72 10.92 -17.45 0.28
C PHE A 72 10.90 -16.04 -0.33
N ALA A 73 10.05 -15.14 0.18
CA ALA A 73 9.92 -13.78 -0.33
C ALA A 73 10.94 -12.85 0.34
N GLN A 74 11.21 -13.06 1.64
CA GLN A 74 12.20 -12.29 2.39
C GLN A 74 13.62 -12.54 1.88
N SER A 75 13.93 -13.78 1.50
CA SER A 75 15.25 -14.14 0.93
C SER A 75 15.43 -13.66 -0.51
N ALA A 76 14.35 -13.47 -1.26
CA ALA A 76 14.41 -13.05 -2.66
C ALA A 76 14.64 -11.53 -2.82
N VAL A 77 14.04 -10.70 -1.94
CA VAL A 77 14.15 -9.24 -2.04
C VAL A 77 13.95 -8.56 -0.68
N ASP A 78 14.83 -7.60 -0.39
CA ASP A 78 14.75 -6.79 0.82
C ASP A 78 13.48 -5.93 0.88
N ARG A 79 13.00 -5.61 2.09
CA ARG A 79 11.79 -4.77 2.30
C ARG A 79 11.80 -3.45 1.51
N ARG A 80 12.98 -2.84 1.36
CA ARG A 80 13.20 -1.58 0.60
C ARG A 80 14.02 -1.78 -0.68
N GLY A 81 14.29 -3.02 -1.06
CA GLY A 81 15.05 -3.36 -2.26
C GLY A 81 14.29 -3.08 -3.56
N GLY A 82 15.01 -3.05 -4.67
CA GLY A 82 14.44 -2.92 -6.00
C GLY A 82 13.79 -4.23 -6.46
N PHE A 83 12.47 -4.24 -6.63
CA PHE A 83 11.75 -5.36 -7.23
C PHE A 83 11.59 -5.20 -8.74
N SER A 84 11.70 -6.31 -9.46
CA SER A 84 11.51 -6.40 -10.90
C SER A 84 10.96 -7.76 -11.27
N VAL A 85 9.83 -7.80 -11.99
CA VAL A 85 9.21 -9.03 -12.52
C VAL A 85 10.06 -9.73 -13.59
N PHE A 86 11.05 -9.02 -14.15
CA PHE A 86 11.99 -9.58 -15.12
C PHE A 86 13.07 -10.42 -14.46
N ASN A 87 13.34 -10.22 -13.17
CA ASN A 87 14.25 -11.07 -12.42
C ASN A 87 13.55 -12.39 -12.05
N THR A 88 14.18 -13.52 -12.37
CA THR A 88 13.63 -14.86 -12.14
C THR A 88 13.33 -15.13 -10.66
N ALA A 89 14.24 -14.76 -9.74
CA ALA A 89 14.05 -15.00 -8.30
C ALA A 89 12.87 -14.19 -7.76
N HIS A 90 12.77 -12.92 -8.16
CA HIS A 90 11.65 -12.05 -7.80
C HIS A 90 10.31 -12.58 -8.35
N ARG A 91 10.31 -13.08 -9.58
CA ARG A 91 9.11 -13.64 -10.22
C ARG A 91 8.64 -14.92 -9.51
N GLN A 92 9.56 -15.81 -9.15
CA GLN A 92 9.23 -17.02 -8.39
C GLN A 92 8.67 -16.68 -7.01
N ALA A 93 9.27 -15.69 -6.32
CA ALA A 93 8.74 -15.21 -5.05
C ALA A 93 7.35 -14.59 -5.20
N ALA A 94 7.12 -13.78 -6.25
CA ALA A 94 5.80 -13.22 -6.53
C ALA A 94 4.76 -14.30 -6.81
N GLY A 95 5.08 -15.31 -7.63
CA GLY A 95 4.18 -16.43 -7.93
C GLY A 95 3.74 -17.18 -6.67
N ARG A 96 4.70 -17.54 -5.81
CA ARG A 96 4.40 -18.21 -4.52
C ARG A 96 3.57 -17.35 -3.58
N LEU A 97 3.83 -16.04 -3.55
CA LEU A 97 3.05 -15.12 -2.72
C LEU A 97 1.61 -14.96 -3.24
N ILE A 98 1.43 -14.93 -4.57
CA ILE A 98 0.12 -14.93 -5.22
C ILE A 98 -0.64 -16.21 -4.89
N GLU A 99 -0.03 -17.38 -5.06
CA GLU A 99 -0.62 -18.67 -4.70
C GLU A 99 -1.07 -18.71 -3.23
N LEU A 100 -0.22 -18.20 -2.33
CA LEU A 100 -0.54 -18.08 -0.91
C LEU A 100 -1.79 -17.22 -0.66
N PHE A 101 -1.97 -16.12 -1.39
CA PHE A 101 -3.17 -15.28 -1.30
C PHE A 101 -4.41 -15.91 -1.96
N LEU A 102 -4.25 -16.61 -3.09
CA LEU A 102 -5.35 -17.30 -3.77
C LEU A 102 -5.90 -18.46 -2.94
N ASN A 103 -5.03 -19.17 -2.21
CA ASN A 103 -5.39 -20.34 -1.39
C ASN A 103 -6.15 -20.00 -0.10
N GLN A 104 -6.37 -18.72 0.22
CA GLN A 104 -7.10 -18.33 1.43
C GLN A 104 -8.61 -18.57 1.27
N SER A 105 -9.25 -19.12 2.30
CA SER A 105 -10.64 -19.61 2.22
C SER A 105 -11.67 -18.50 1.98
N ASN A 106 -11.40 -17.30 2.50
CA ASN A 106 -12.32 -16.16 2.42
C ASN A 106 -11.56 -14.82 2.46
N PRO A 107 -12.21 -13.69 2.14
CA PRO A 107 -11.57 -12.37 2.10
C PRO A 107 -11.03 -11.91 3.47
N ASP A 108 -11.62 -12.37 4.57
CA ASP A 108 -11.15 -12.00 5.92
C ASP A 108 -9.83 -12.69 6.27
N GLN A 109 -9.69 -13.98 5.95
CA GLN A 109 -8.43 -14.72 6.06
C GLN A 109 -7.37 -14.14 5.12
N LEU A 110 -7.75 -13.80 3.88
CA LEU A 110 -6.87 -13.10 2.96
C LEU A 110 -6.40 -11.77 3.54
N CYS A 111 -7.30 -10.94 4.08
CA CYS A 111 -6.96 -9.67 4.69
C CYS A 111 -5.99 -9.85 5.87
N ALA A 112 -6.19 -10.87 6.70
CA ALA A 112 -5.31 -11.18 7.81
C ALA A 112 -3.91 -11.59 7.34
N VAL A 113 -3.82 -12.52 6.41
CA VAL A 113 -2.55 -12.96 5.82
C VAL A 113 -1.84 -11.80 5.11
N ALA A 114 -2.57 -10.99 4.36
CA ALA A 114 -2.01 -9.82 3.68
C ALA A 114 -1.51 -8.75 4.67
N ALA A 115 -2.25 -8.47 5.75
CA ALA A 115 -1.83 -7.57 6.81
C ALA A 115 -0.53 -8.05 7.50
N PHE A 116 -0.39 -9.36 7.72
CA PHE A 116 0.83 -9.95 8.28
C PHE A 116 2.04 -9.77 7.34
N CYS A 117 1.84 -10.03 6.04
CA CYS A 117 2.88 -9.97 5.01
C CYS A 117 3.35 -8.53 4.73
N ARG A 118 2.43 -7.56 4.75
CA ARG A 118 2.67 -6.17 4.36
C ARG A 118 3.89 -5.53 5.03
N ASP A 119 4.05 -5.74 6.33
CA ASP A 119 5.10 -5.07 7.10
C ASP A 119 6.45 -5.81 7.03
N ARG A 120 6.46 -7.06 6.52
CA ARG A 120 7.63 -7.95 6.48
C ARG A 120 8.22 -8.14 5.09
N LEU A 121 7.46 -7.84 4.04
CA LEU A 121 7.85 -8.06 2.66
C LEU A 121 8.21 -6.76 1.94
N ASN A 122 8.83 -6.90 0.77
CA ASN A 122 9.11 -5.81 -0.14
C ASN A 122 7.81 -5.12 -0.60
N GLY A 123 7.79 -3.78 -0.54
CA GLY A 123 6.60 -2.98 -0.87
C GLY A 123 6.05 -3.28 -2.26
N PRO A 124 6.83 -3.08 -3.34
CA PRO A 124 6.39 -3.40 -4.69
C PRO A 124 5.99 -4.87 -4.91
N LEU A 125 6.74 -5.83 -4.35
CA LEU A 125 6.41 -7.26 -4.43
C LEU A 125 5.03 -7.56 -3.82
N PHE A 126 4.79 -7.05 -2.60
CA PHE A 126 3.53 -7.24 -1.89
C PHE A 126 2.35 -6.61 -2.65
N GLN A 127 2.51 -5.35 -3.08
CA GLN A 127 1.47 -4.64 -3.82
C GLN A 127 1.14 -5.36 -5.14
N TYR A 128 2.15 -5.81 -5.88
CA TYR A 128 1.96 -6.58 -7.10
C TYR A 128 1.20 -7.89 -6.84
N ALA A 129 1.68 -8.69 -5.88
CA ALA A 129 1.07 -9.99 -5.58
C ALA A 129 -0.37 -9.87 -5.08
N LEU A 130 -0.65 -8.90 -4.20
CA LEU A 130 -1.99 -8.67 -3.69
C LEU A 130 -2.93 -8.18 -4.79
N SER A 131 -2.51 -7.24 -5.64
CA SER A 131 -3.31 -6.76 -6.77
C SER A 131 -3.64 -7.89 -7.74
N VAL A 132 -2.70 -8.79 -8.04
CA VAL A 132 -2.96 -9.95 -8.91
C VAL A 132 -3.96 -10.90 -8.23
N ALA A 133 -3.77 -11.22 -6.95
CA ALA A 133 -4.67 -12.12 -6.22
C ALA A 133 -6.11 -11.58 -6.18
N LEU A 134 -6.30 -10.27 -5.94
CA LEU A 134 -7.62 -9.64 -5.89
C LEU A 134 -8.34 -9.66 -7.25
N GLN A 135 -7.60 -9.54 -8.36
CA GLN A 135 -8.17 -9.62 -9.71
C GLN A 135 -8.67 -11.01 -10.08
N HIS A 136 -8.05 -12.06 -9.57
CA HIS A 136 -8.36 -13.45 -9.94
C HIS A 136 -9.35 -14.12 -9.00
N ARG A 137 -9.59 -13.52 -7.83
CA ARG A 137 -10.50 -14.05 -6.82
C ARG A 137 -11.94 -13.61 -7.08
N PRO A 138 -12.91 -14.54 -7.13
CA PRO A 138 -14.30 -14.19 -7.42
C PRO A 138 -14.96 -13.37 -6.29
N ASP A 139 -14.49 -13.54 -5.06
CA ASP A 139 -15.01 -12.89 -3.85
C ASP A 139 -14.45 -11.47 -3.59
N THR A 140 -13.58 -10.96 -4.47
CA THR A 140 -12.97 -9.62 -4.37
C THR A 140 -13.08 -8.80 -5.66
N THR A 141 -14.00 -9.17 -6.55
CA THR A 141 -14.21 -8.51 -7.86
C THR A 141 -14.63 -7.04 -7.74
N ASP A 142 -15.22 -6.66 -6.60
CA ASP A 142 -15.72 -5.30 -6.30
C ASP A 142 -14.64 -4.38 -5.70
N VAL A 143 -13.44 -4.88 -5.48
CA VAL A 143 -12.35 -4.13 -4.85
C VAL A 143 -11.65 -3.27 -5.91
N PRO A 144 -11.69 -1.92 -5.79
CA PRO A 144 -10.94 -1.05 -6.69
C PRO A 144 -9.46 -1.19 -6.39
N ILE A 145 -8.68 -1.52 -7.42
CA ILE A 145 -7.23 -1.64 -7.32
C ILE A 145 -6.63 -0.29 -7.75
N PRO A 146 -5.87 0.39 -6.87
CA PRO A 146 -5.26 1.66 -7.21
C PRO A 146 -4.19 1.47 -8.28
N SER A 147 -3.97 2.53 -9.05
CA SER A 147 -2.96 2.49 -10.10
C SER A 147 -1.56 2.36 -9.49
N PHE A 148 -0.63 1.73 -10.22
CA PHE A 148 0.74 1.58 -9.75
C PHE A 148 1.44 2.95 -9.55
N LEU A 149 1.01 3.98 -10.30
CA LEU A 149 1.47 5.36 -10.13
C LEU A 149 1.07 5.93 -8.76
N GLU A 150 -0.16 5.70 -8.32
CA GLU A 150 -0.64 6.13 -6.99
C GLU A 150 0.12 5.45 -5.84
N LEU A 151 0.54 4.20 -6.04
CA LEU A 151 1.27 3.42 -5.05
C LEU A 151 2.75 3.79 -4.96
N PHE A 152 3.37 4.07 -6.11
CA PHE A 152 4.82 4.34 -6.25
C PHE A 152 5.07 5.56 -7.14
N PRO A 153 4.68 6.77 -6.69
CA PRO A 153 4.84 7.98 -7.49
C PRO A 153 6.31 8.27 -7.81
N ASP A 154 7.22 7.91 -6.91
CA ASP A 154 8.68 8.05 -7.03
C ASP A 154 9.27 7.37 -8.28
N ARG A 155 8.55 6.43 -8.89
CA ARG A 155 8.95 5.75 -10.13
C ARG A 155 8.58 6.54 -11.41
N PHE A 156 7.70 7.53 -11.31
CA PHE A 156 7.10 8.22 -12.45
C PHE A 156 7.27 9.73 -12.41
N ILE A 157 7.50 10.32 -11.24
CA ILE A 157 7.73 11.75 -11.08
C ILE A 157 9.21 12.06 -10.85
N ASP A 158 9.64 13.24 -11.28
CA ASP A 158 10.98 13.73 -11.01
C ASP A 158 11.17 13.89 -9.49
N PRO A 159 12.22 13.29 -8.90
CA PRO A 159 12.49 13.39 -7.47
C PRO A 159 12.68 14.84 -6.98
N THR A 160 13.07 15.77 -7.86
CA THR A 160 13.21 17.20 -7.54
C THR A 160 11.89 17.89 -7.22
N VAL A 161 10.76 17.31 -7.65
CA VAL A 161 9.41 17.84 -7.38
C VAL A 161 8.92 17.42 -5.98
N ILE A 162 9.47 16.35 -5.39
CA ILE A 162 9.03 15.85 -4.08
C ILE A 162 9.23 16.88 -2.95
N PRO A 163 10.40 17.55 -2.81
CA PRO A 163 10.57 18.61 -1.81
C PRO A 163 9.57 19.77 -1.98
N GLN A 164 9.30 20.17 -3.23
CA GLN A 164 8.35 21.25 -3.53
C GLN A 164 6.93 20.87 -3.08
N MET A 165 6.50 19.64 -3.39
CA MET A 165 5.20 19.12 -2.94
C MET A 165 5.09 19.02 -1.41
N GLN A 166 6.20 18.71 -0.72
CA GLN A 166 6.23 18.67 0.75
C GLN A 166 6.09 20.07 1.35
N GLU A 167 6.77 21.06 0.78
CA GLU A 167 6.67 22.47 1.18
C GLU A 167 5.25 22.99 1.00
N GLU A 168 4.67 22.84 -0.20
CA GLU A 168 3.29 23.23 -0.48
C GLU A 168 2.29 22.48 0.41
N GLY A 169 2.52 21.20 0.68
CA GLY A 169 1.65 20.39 1.53
C GLY A 169 1.61 20.81 3.00
N GLN A 170 2.66 21.50 3.48
CA GLN A 170 2.73 22.05 4.83
C GLN A 170 2.11 23.46 4.92
N ILE A 171 2.23 24.25 3.85
CA ILE A 171 1.84 25.66 3.83
C ILE A 171 0.37 25.83 3.38
N ILE A 172 -0.09 25.01 2.43
CA ILE A 172 -1.35 25.22 1.70
C ILE A 172 -2.40 24.16 2.07
N ASN A 173 -3.59 24.62 2.46
CA ASN A 173 -4.75 23.75 2.69
C ASN A 173 -5.10 22.96 1.42
N GLN A 174 -5.59 21.72 1.56
CA GLN A 174 -5.84 20.81 0.42
C GLN A 174 -6.69 21.42 -0.71
N GLY A 175 -7.61 22.33 -0.41
CA GLY A 175 -8.45 23.00 -1.41
C GLY A 175 -7.77 24.13 -2.21
N ASP A 176 -6.64 24.65 -1.70
CA ASP A 176 -5.97 25.84 -2.24
C ASP A 176 -4.65 25.49 -2.96
N ARG A 177 -4.31 24.19 -3.08
CA ARG A 177 -3.06 23.73 -3.70
C ARG A 177 -3.06 24.02 -5.20
N PHE A 178 -2.12 24.86 -5.64
CA PHE A 178 -1.90 25.22 -7.03
C PHE A 178 -0.64 24.51 -7.54
N PHE A 179 -0.76 23.61 -8.51
CA PHE A 179 0.40 22.99 -9.15
C PHE A 179 0.91 23.89 -10.28
N PRO A 180 2.14 24.45 -10.21
CA PRO A 180 2.61 25.47 -11.15
C PRO A 180 3.01 24.97 -12.55
N TYR A 181 2.78 23.70 -12.91
CA TYR A 181 3.12 23.20 -14.24
C TYR A 181 2.04 23.47 -15.30
N ASN A 182 1.87 24.75 -15.63
CA ASN A 182 1.29 25.21 -16.90
C ASN A 182 2.44 25.66 -17.83
N HIS A 183 3.23 24.72 -18.32
CA HIS A 183 4.12 24.94 -19.47
C HIS A 183 3.88 23.87 -20.54
N ILE A 184 2.64 23.80 -21.02
CA ILE A 184 2.34 23.31 -22.37
C ILE A 184 1.46 24.38 -23.03
N THR A 185 2.06 25.51 -23.37
CA THR A 185 1.53 26.33 -24.46
C THR A 185 1.86 25.58 -25.76
N PRO A 186 0.87 25.14 -26.56
CA PRO A 186 1.16 24.70 -27.91
C PRO A 186 1.68 25.92 -28.69
N TYR A 187 2.92 25.84 -29.17
CA TYR A 187 3.47 26.76 -30.17
C TYR A 187 2.78 26.55 -31.53
N TRP A 188 1.47 26.77 -31.62
CA TRP A 188 0.73 26.82 -32.88
C TRP A 188 -0.23 28.00 -32.85
N GLY A 189 0.33 29.17 -33.16
CA GLY A 189 -0.40 30.43 -33.25
C GLY A 189 0.46 31.61 -33.66
N MET A 190 1.53 31.38 -34.44
CA MET A 190 2.19 32.45 -35.18
C MET A 190 2.16 32.07 -36.66
N GLY A 191 1.20 32.66 -37.37
CA GLY A 191 1.14 32.74 -38.83
C GLY A 191 0.83 34.20 -39.21
N PRO A 192 1.37 34.68 -40.34
CA PRO A 192 1.92 36.03 -40.46
C PRO A 192 0.88 37.08 -40.85
N GLY A 193 1.26 38.34 -40.62
CA GLY A 193 0.45 39.50 -40.96
C GLY A 193 0.19 39.67 -42.45
N THR A 194 -0.94 40.33 -42.70
CA THR A 194 -1.16 41.36 -43.73
C THR A 194 -2.18 42.33 -43.16
#